data_AF-A0A8C6KHT2-F1
#
_entry.id   AF-A0A8C6KHT2-F1
#
_cell.length_a   1.000
_cell.length_b   1.000
_cell.length_c   1.000
_cell.angle_alpha   90.00
_cell.angle_beta   90.00
_cell.angle_gamma   90.00
#
_symmetry.space_group_name_H-M   'P 1'
#
loop_
_entity.id
_entity.type
_entity.pdbx_description
1 polymer ?
#
loop_
_entity_poly.entity_id
_entity_poly.type
_entity_poly.pdbx_seq_one_letter_code
_entity_poly.pdbx_strand_id
1 'polypeptide(L)'
;LCREEASELSSLKPQLTELGVPLVAVVKENIDGEIQGFRPHFAGDIYIDEKKHFYGPLQRRMAGLGLFRFGVWQNFIRAWRAGYQGNMNGEGFILGGVFVIGAGDQGILLEHQEKEFGNKVEIADVLQAAKKIVHWLRSKFK
;
A
#
# COMPACT_ATOMS: atom_id res chain seq x y z
N LEU A 1 3.27 7.76 -7.76
CA LEU A 1 3.73 6.47 -7.18
C LEU A 1 2.69 5.91 -6.23
N CYS A 2 2.36 6.56 -5.11
CA CYS A 2 1.33 6.04 -4.20
C CYS A 2 -0.06 5.84 -4.85
N ARG A 3 -0.51 6.79 -5.70
CA ARG A 3 -1.78 6.67 -6.46
C ARG A 3 -1.77 5.53 -7.49
N GLU A 4 -0.60 5.27 -8.08
CA GLU A 4 -0.39 4.20 -9.06
C GLU A 4 -0.51 2.84 -8.36
N GLU A 5 0.24 2.64 -7.27
CA GLU A 5 0.16 1.42 -6.46
C GLU A 5 -1.23 1.20 -5.86
N ALA A 6 -1.88 2.27 -5.37
CA ALA A 6 -3.25 2.19 -4.88
C ALA A 6 -4.24 1.70 -5.94
N SER A 7 -4.09 2.15 -7.19
CA SER A 7 -4.95 1.73 -8.30
C SER A 7 -4.69 0.26 -8.67
N GLU A 8 -3.42 -0.16 -8.65
CA GLU A 8 -3.03 -1.57 -8.88
C GLU A 8 -3.58 -2.49 -7.78
N LEU A 9 -3.42 -2.14 -6.50
CA LEU A 9 -3.99 -2.91 -5.39
C LEU A 9 -5.52 -2.93 -5.44
N SER A 10 -6.15 -1.82 -5.84
CA SER A 10 -7.60 -1.74 -6.01
C SER A 10 -8.13 -2.66 -7.10
N SER A 11 -7.31 -3.01 -8.10
CA SER A 11 -7.69 -3.99 -9.13
C SER A 11 -7.95 -5.39 -8.55
N LEU A 12 -7.43 -5.70 -7.35
CA LEU A 12 -7.67 -6.96 -6.64
C LEU A 12 -8.98 -6.96 -5.84
N LYS A 13 -9.67 -5.83 -5.71
CA LYS A 13 -10.85 -5.69 -4.85
C LYS A 13 -11.95 -6.74 -5.13
N PRO A 14 -12.29 -7.10 -6.37
CA PRO A 14 -13.26 -8.16 -6.64
C PRO A 14 -12.82 -9.52 -6.05
N GLN A 15 -11.59 -9.94 -6.34
CA GLN A 15 -11.04 -11.22 -5.87
C GLN A 15 -10.90 -11.27 -4.34
N LEU A 16 -10.51 -10.16 -3.71
CA LEU A 16 -10.44 -10.05 -2.26
C LEU A 16 -11.84 -10.14 -1.62
N THR A 17 -12.85 -9.53 -2.26
CA THR A 17 -14.24 -9.59 -1.80
C THR A 17 -14.80 -11.02 -1.86
N GLU A 18 -14.51 -11.77 -2.93
CA GLU A 18 -14.86 -13.20 -3.04
C GLU A 18 -14.21 -14.06 -1.93
N LEU A 19 -12.99 -13.70 -1.53
CA LEU A 19 -12.27 -14.35 -0.42
C LEU A 19 -12.74 -13.88 0.96
N GLY A 20 -13.62 -12.87 1.04
CA GLY A 20 -14.02 -12.25 2.31
C GLY A 20 -12.89 -11.47 3.01
N VAL A 21 -11.87 -11.04 2.25
CA VAL A 21 -10.72 -10.30 2.77
C VAL A 21 -10.92 -8.80 2.48
N PRO A 22 -10.96 -7.93 3.50
CA PRO A 22 -11.08 -6.50 3.29
C PRO A 22 -9.79 -5.89 2.71
N LEU A 23 -9.95 -4.85 1.89
CA LEU A 23 -8.85 -4.03 1.38
C LEU A 23 -8.90 -2.67 2.09
N VAL A 24 -7.79 -2.27 2.71
CA VAL A 24 -7.71 -1.07 3.55
C VAL A 24 -6.42 -0.31 3.26
N ALA A 25 -6.49 1.02 3.23
CA ALA A 25 -5.35 1.91 3.20
C ALA A 25 -5.25 2.68 4.53
N VAL A 26 -4.03 2.85 5.03
CA VAL A 26 -3.73 3.65 6.21
C VAL A 26 -2.83 4.82 5.80
N VAL A 27 -3.37 6.03 5.85
CA VAL A 27 -2.64 7.26 5.48
C VAL A 27 -2.17 7.99 6.74
N LYS A 28 -1.06 8.72 6.63
CA LYS A 28 -0.41 9.41 7.75
C LYS A 28 -1.01 10.77 8.09
N GLU A 29 -1.63 11.42 7.10
CA GLU A 29 -2.13 12.78 7.21
C GLU A 29 -3.25 13.02 6.19
N ASN A 30 -4.02 14.09 6.41
CA ASN A 30 -5.01 14.59 5.47
C ASN A 30 -4.82 16.10 5.32
N ILE A 31 -3.73 16.50 4.67
CA ILE A 31 -3.43 17.90 4.37
C ILE A 31 -4.01 18.23 2.99
N ASP A 32 -4.56 19.44 2.82
CA ASP A 32 -4.97 19.99 1.52
C ASP A 32 -5.83 19.06 0.64
N GLY A 33 -6.70 18.26 1.25
CA GLY A 33 -7.58 17.34 0.51
C GLY A 33 -6.86 16.12 -0.11
N GLU A 34 -5.68 15.74 0.38
CA GLU A 34 -4.94 14.56 -0.08
C GLU A 34 -5.79 13.29 -0.12
N ILE A 35 -6.64 13.06 0.88
CA ILE A 35 -7.55 11.91 0.88
C ILE A 35 -8.57 12.01 -0.25
N GLN A 36 -9.10 13.20 -0.53
CA GLN A 36 -10.03 13.40 -1.64
C GLN A 36 -9.35 13.14 -2.99
N GLY A 37 -8.09 13.53 -3.14
CA GLY A 37 -7.28 13.24 -4.32
C GLY A 37 -6.81 11.78 -4.41
N PHE A 38 -6.73 11.07 -3.30
CA PHE A 38 -6.35 9.65 -3.25
C PHE A 38 -7.54 8.72 -3.48
N ARG A 39 -8.74 9.11 -3.02
CA ARG A 39 -9.95 8.29 -3.07
C ARG A 39 -10.28 7.72 -4.45
N PRO A 40 -10.17 8.45 -5.57
CA PRO A 40 -10.43 7.90 -6.91
C PRO A 40 -9.53 6.72 -7.29
N HIS A 41 -8.38 6.60 -6.64
CA HIS A 41 -7.38 5.57 -6.90
C HIS A 41 -7.47 4.39 -5.93
N PHE A 42 -8.32 4.45 -4.90
CA PHE A 42 -8.39 3.41 -3.88
C PHE A 42 -9.83 2.95 -3.60
N ALA A 43 -10.11 1.69 -3.94
CA ALA A 43 -11.44 1.09 -3.85
C ALA A 43 -11.79 0.54 -2.46
N GLY A 44 -10.81 0.44 -1.56
CA GLY A 44 -10.99 -0.03 -0.18
C GLY A 44 -11.34 1.08 0.81
N ASP A 45 -11.39 0.76 2.10
CA ASP A 45 -11.57 1.76 3.15
C ASP A 45 -10.26 2.51 3.42
N ILE A 46 -10.34 3.78 3.78
CA ILE A 46 -9.17 4.64 4.04
C ILE A 46 -9.27 5.11 5.49
N TYR A 47 -8.23 4.85 6.28
CA TYR A 47 -8.10 5.30 7.66
C TYR A 47 -6.90 6.22 7.80
N ILE A 48 -6.97 7.13 8.76
CA ILE A 48 -5.87 8.03 9.11
C ILE A 48 -5.21 7.51 10.39
N ASP A 49 -3.90 7.34 10.33
CA ASP A 49 -3.07 7.07 11.50
C ASP A 49 -2.30 8.34 11.90
N GLU A 50 -3.00 9.23 12.61
CA GLU A 50 -2.48 10.53 13.05
C GLU A 50 -1.22 10.39 13.92
N LYS A 51 -1.10 9.27 14.65
CA LYS A 51 0.03 8.98 15.53
C LYS A 51 1.17 8.25 14.81
N LYS A 52 0.97 7.86 13.55
CA LYS A 52 1.94 7.16 12.69
C LYS A 52 2.45 5.85 13.33
N HIS A 53 1.63 5.18 14.14
CA HIS A 53 1.98 3.89 14.75
C HIS A 53 2.23 2.78 13.72
N PHE A 54 1.48 2.75 12.62
CA PHE A 54 1.68 1.80 11.51
C PHE A 54 3.02 2.01 10.77
N TYR A 55 3.63 3.18 10.93
CA TYR A 55 4.94 3.50 10.36
C TYR A 55 6.10 3.14 11.29
N GLY A 56 5.80 2.61 12.48
CA GLY A 56 6.76 2.16 13.48
C GLY A 56 7.48 3.31 14.21
N PRO A 57 8.20 3.00 15.31
CA PRO A 57 8.97 3.99 16.07
C PRO A 57 10.15 4.55 15.25
N LEU A 58 10.69 3.75 14.33
CA LEU A 58 11.71 4.12 13.37
C LEU A 58 11.07 4.31 12.00
N GLN A 59 10.61 5.53 11.75
CA GLN A 59 10.04 5.88 10.45
C GLN A 59 11.09 5.71 9.35
N ARG A 60 10.75 4.89 8.36
CA ARG A 60 11.60 4.69 7.19
C ARG A 60 11.50 5.91 6.30
N ARG A 61 12.52 6.76 6.37
CA ARG A 61 12.61 7.96 5.56
C ARG A 61 13.65 7.75 4.48
N MET A 62 13.29 8.11 3.25
CA MET A 62 14.29 8.31 2.22
C MET A 62 14.92 9.70 2.41
N ALA A 63 16.24 9.76 2.58
CA ALA A 63 16.95 11.04 2.58
C ALA A 63 16.82 11.73 1.20
N GLY A 64 16.93 13.06 1.13
CA GLY A 64 16.79 13.80 -0.13
C GLY A 64 17.71 13.32 -1.27
N LEU A 65 18.89 12.76 -0.95
CA LEU A 65 19.79 12.11 -1.93
C LEU A 65 19.18 10.88 -2.61
N GLY A 66 18.24 10.19 -1.94
CA GLY A 66 17.52 9.05 -2.49
C GLY A 66 16.61 9.42 -3.68
N LEU A 67 16.16 10.68 -3.78
CA LEU A 67 15.41 11.18 -4.94
C LEU A 67 16.27 11.22 -6.22
N PHE A 68 17.60 11.25 -6.11
CA PHE A 68 18.53 11.23 -7.24
C PHE A 68 18.85 9.80 -7.71
N ARG A 69 18.32 8.77 -7.06
CA ARG A 69 18.48 7.38 -7.51
C ARG A 69 17.78 7.21 -8.86
N PHE A 70 18.50 6.62 -9.82
CA PHE A 70 17.99 6.43 -11.18
C PHE A 70 16.66 5.66 -11.22
N GLY A 71 16.48 4.64 -10.38
CA GLY A 71 15.23 3.87 -10.27
C GLY A 71 14.02 4.72 -9.85
N VAL A 72 14.21 5.69 -8.95
CA VAL A 72 13.15 6.62 -8.52
C VAL A 72 12.71 7.49 -9.71
N TRP A 73 13.65 8.01 -10.50
CA TRP A 73 13.33 8.78 -11.72
C TRP A 73 12.58 7.95 -12.76
N GLN A 74 13.00 6.71 -13.00
CA GLN A 74 12.28 5.80 -13.90
C GLN A 74 10.84 5.55 -13.43
N ASN A 75 10.65 5.34 -12.12
CA ASN A 75 9.32 5.17 -11.52
C ASN A 75 8.46 6.41 -11.71
N PHE A 76 9.00 7.61 -11.49
CA PHE A 76 8.28 8.87 -11.71
C PHE A 76 7.86 9.07 -13.17
N ILE A 77 8.78 8.83 -14.12
CA ILE A 77 8.47 8.94 -15.56
C ILE A 77 7.36 7.95 -15.95
N ARG A 78 7.40 6.72 -15.42
CA ARG A 78 6.36 5.70 -15.65
C ARG A 78 5.00 6.18 -15.14
N ALA A 79 4.93 6.61 -13.88
CA ALA A 79 3.70 7.08 -13.27
C ALA A 79 3.12 8.29 -14.01
N TRP A 80 3.97 9.23 -14.42
CA TRP A 80 3.57 10.40 -15.20
C TRP A 80 3.00 10.01 -16.57
N ARG A 81 3.65 9.08 -17.30
CA ARG A 81 3.13 8.54 -18.57
C ARG A 81 1.78 7.83 -18.41
N ALA A 82 1.55 7.21 -17.26
CA ALA A 82 0.29 6.57 -16.91
C ALA A 82 -0.77 7.56 -16.38
N GLY A 83 -0.50 8.87 -16.40
CA GLY A 83 -1.46 9.92 -16.03
C GLY A 83 -1.53 10.22 -14.53
N TYR A 84 -0.68 9.62 -13.70
CA TYR A 84 -0.67 9.89 -12.27
C TYR A 84 0.11 11.17 -11.96
N GLN A 85 -0.57 12.15 -11.37
CA GLN A 85 0.06 13.34 -10.80
C GLN A 85 0.35 13.13 -9.32
N GLY A 86 1.52 13.59 -8.85
CA GLY A 86 1.90 13.60 -7.44
C GLY A 86 1.77 15.01 -6.85
N ASN A 87 1.43 15.10 -5.57
CA ASN A 87 1.59 16.33 -4.79
C ASN A 87 2.99 16.34 -4.16
N MET A 88 3.64 17.50 -4.10
CA MET A 88 4.91 17.68 -3.38
C MET A 88 4.73 18.32 -1.99
N ASN A 89 3.51 18.74 -1.65
CA ASN A 89 3.19 19.28 -0.33
C ASN A 89 2.86 18.12 0.62
N GLY A 90 3.61 18.00 1.73
CA GLY A 90 3.43 16.97 2.75
C GLY A 90 4.76 16.33 3.20
N GLU A 91 4.70 15.36 4.12
CA GLU A 91 5.88 14.61 4.55
C GLU A 91 6.25 13.56 3.48
N GLY A 92 6.79 14.03 2.35
CA GLY A 92 7.06 13.26 1.13
C GLY A 92 8.24 12.28 1.20
N PHE A 93 8.76 11.99 2.39
CA PHE A 93 9.96 11.17 2.58
C PHE A 93 9.69 9.82 3.24
N ILE A 94 8.52 9.63 3.84
CA ILE A 94 8.17 8.36 4.51
C ILE A 94 7.79 7.30 3.46
N LEU A 95 8.44 6.14 3.56
CA LEU A 95 8.20 4.97 2.73
C LEU A 95 6.99 4.17 3.26
N GLY A 96 6.18 3.66 2.33
CA GLY A 96 5.02 2.85 2.62
C GLY A 96 5.33 1.36 2.74
N GLY A 97 4.27 0.58 2.74
CA GLY A 97 4.33 -0.87 2.70
C GLY A 97 2.96 -1.50 2.51
N VAL A 98 2.96 -2.78 2.18
CA VAL A 98 1.75 -3.59 2.02
C VAL A 98 1.84 -4.80 2.95
N PHE A 99 0.76 -5.05 3.66
CA PHE A 99 0.63 -6.18 4.57
C PHE A 99 -0.56 -7.04 4.17
N VAL A 100 -0.40 -8.36 4.25
CA VAL A 100 -1.52 -9.29 4.27
C VAL A 100 -1.55 -9.93 5.64
N ILE A 101 -2.57 -9.59 6.42
CA ILE A 101 -2.74 -10.02 7.81
C ILE A 101 -3.72 -11.18 7.83
N GLY A 102 -3.28 -12.33 8.35
CA GLY A 102 -4.09 -13.53 8.47
C GLY A 102 -5.12 -13.44 9.61
N ALA A 103 -6.09 -14.35 9.57
CA ALA A 103 -7.15 -14.40 10.58
C ALA A 103 -6.64 -15.01 11.89
N GLY A 104 -7.08 -14.47 13.03
CA GLY A 104 -6.73 -15.00 14.36
C GLY A 104 -5.23 -15.03 14.61
N ASP A 105 -4.69 -16.23 14.82
CA ASP A 105 -3.30 -16.53 15.16
C ASP A 105 -2.39 -16.78 13.94
N GLN A 106 -2.88 -16.55 12.71
CA GLN A 106 -2.07 -16.70 11.49
C GLN A 106 -0.93 -15.69 11.35
N GLY A 107 -1.03 -14.54 12.02
CA GLY A 107 -0.02 -13.47 11.93
C GLY A 107 0.04 -12.81 10.55
N ILE A 108 1.21 -12.27 10.19
CA ILE A 108 1.44 -11.57 8.92
C ILE A 108 1.86 -12.61 7.86
N LEU A 109 1.08 -12.73 6.79
CA LEU A 109 1.31 -13.68 5.70
C LEU A 109 2.11 -13.09 4.55
N LEU A 110 2.14 -11.76 4.44
CA LEU A 110 2.95 -11.00 3.51
C LEU A 110 3.30 -9.67 4.18
N GLU A 111 4.57 -9.31 4.12
CA GLU A 111 5.05 -7.98 4.47
C GLU A 111 5.94 -7.49 3.33
N HIS A 112 5.51 -6.44 2.66
CA HIS A 112 6.31 -5.72 1.69
C HIS A 112 6.59 -4.32 2.22
N GLN A 113 7.86 -4.01 2.42
CA GLN A 113 8.30 -2.70 2.84
C GLN A 113 8.95 -2.03 1.63
N GLU A 114 8.46 -0.85 1.25
CA GLU A 114 9.08 -0.10 0.16
C GLU A 114 10.53 0.21 0.51
N LYS A 115 11.48 -0.24 -0.31
CA LYS A 115 12.91 0.11 -0.17
C LYS A 115 13.22 1.50 -0.73
N GLU A 116 12.48 1.86 -1.78
CA GLU A 116 12.55 3.15 -2.45
C GLU A 116 11.18 3.49 -3.05
N PHE A 117 10.93 4.76 -3.36
CA PHE A 117 9.64 5.18 -3.90
C PHE A 117 9.29 4.43 -5.19
N GLY A 118 8.09 3.82 -5.20
CA GLY A 118 7.60 3.07 -6.35
C GLY A 118 8.21 1.68 -6.46
N ASN A 119 8.91 1.20 -5.44
CA ASN A 119 9.18 -0.23 -5.24
C ASN A 119 7.88 -0.89 -4.73
N LYS A 120 7.00 -1.22 -5.67
CA LYS A 120 5.68 -1.78 -5.37
C LYS A 120 5.77 -3.27 -5.02
N VAL A 121 4.74 -3.75 -4.33
CA VAL A 121 4.52 -5.18 -4.14
C VAL A 121 3.99 -5.82 -5.43
N GLU A 122 4.34 -7.09 -5.67
CA GLU A 122 3.73 -7.88 -6.76
C GLU A 122 2.29 -8.26 -6.41
N ILE A 123 1.32 -7.87 -7.25
CA ILE A 123 -0.11 -8.12 -7.01
C ILE A 123 -0.45 -9.62 -6.90
N ALA A 124 0.33 -10.47 -7.58
CA ALA A 124 0.16 -11.92 -7.53
C ALA A 124 0.49 -12.48 -6.14
N ASP A 125 1.50 -11.92 -5.47
CA ASP A 125 1.91 -12.34 -4.12
C ASP A 125 0.85 -11.92 -3.09
N VAL A 126 0.29 -10.72 -3.24
CA VAL A 126 -0.83 -10.24 -2.40
C VAL A 126 -2.02 -11.19 -2.51
N LEU A 127 -2.44 -11.53 -3.74
CA LEU A 127 -3.56 -12.43 -3.96
C LEU A 127 -3.28 -13.85 -3.46
N GLN A 128 -2.04 -14.35 -3.63
CA GLN A 128 -1.64 -15.65 -3.12
C GLN A 128 -1.68 -15.69 -1.59
N ALA A 129 -1.18 -14.66 -0.91
CA ALA A 129 -1.25 -14.54 0.53
C ALA A 129 -2.70 -14.46 1.03
N ALA A 130 -3.56 -13.69 0.36
CA ALA A 130 -4.99 -13.62 0.71
C ALA A 130 -5.69 -14.99 0.60
N LYS A 131 -5.36 -15.79 -0.42
CA LYS A 131 -5.88 -17.16 -0.55
C LYS A 131 -5.48 -18.05 0.64
N LYS A 132 -4.28 -17.87 1.22
CA LYS A 132 -3.83 -18.65 2.39
C LYS A 132 -4.70 -18.40 3.63
N ILE A 133 -5.29 -17.20 3.77
CA ILE A 133 -6.23 -16.88 4.85
C ILE A 133 -7.44 -17.82 4.80
N VAL A 134 -8.07 -17.91 3.63
CA VAL A 134 -9.29 -18.72 3.44
C VAL A 134 -9.01 -20.21 3.60
N HIS A 135 -7.89 -20.71 3.09
CA HIS A 135 -7.52 -22.13 3.23
C HIS A 135 -7.40 -22.54 4.69
N TRP A 136 -6.78 -21.69 5.52
CA TRP A 136 -6.63 -21.95 6.93
C TRP A 136 -7.94 -21.89 7.71
N LEU A 137 -8.80 -20.91 7.41
CA LEU A 137 -10.14 -20.84 8.01
C LEU A 137 -10.92 -22.13 7.71
N ARG A 138 -10.84 -22.63 6.48
CA ARG A 138 -11.46 -23.90 6.08
C ARG A 138 -10.84 -25.12 6.78
N SER A 139 -9.56 -25.12 7.13
CA SER A 139 -8.93 -26.23 7.85
C SER A 139 -9.19 -26.22 9.35
N LYS A 140 -9.37 -25.04 9.96
CA LYS A 140 -9.55 -24.90 11.41
C LYS A 140 -10.99 -25.14 11.87
N PHE A 141 -11.97 -24.89 11.00
CA PHE A 141 -13.40 -25.04 11.29
C PHE A 141 -14.08 -26.15 10.47
N LYS A 142 -13.30 -27.07 9.90
CA LYS A 142 -13.78 -28.39 9.45
C LYS A 142 -13.77 -29.37 10.61
#